data_AF-A0A4U7DJR4-F1
#
_entry.id   AF-A0A4U7DJR4-F1
#
_cell.length_a   1.000
_cell.length_b   1.000
_cell.length_c   1.000
_cell.angle_alpha   90.00
_cell.angle_beta   90.00
_cell.angle_gamma   90.00
#
_symmetry.space_group_name_H-M   'P 1'
#
loop_
_entity.id
_entity.type
_entity.pdbx_description
1 polymer ?
#
loop_
_entity_poly.entity_id
_entity_poly.type
_entity_poly.pdbx_seq_one_letter_code
_entity_poly.pdbx_strand_id
1 'polypeptide(L)'
;MESAYLNTTIGIAIFSSHTPNQQTARSILSTLVRVQAGIFAIVFSIVILGVRLSASRYSPRLAKSFSSDSTYRVTVGVFAFSIAIDIFGLFVVGAVSDATLRVVLASSGILAAGSFVSLYGFVNQILERTTPEGILSHIEDKLTPKSMLEEAELSADDAAHPDPFQTLISVINSTIEEHDRASSALGLSIFGDRVSALIKQNGKAEEDSPVDQTIEYVCKDQLPLILEQAVNEELTETAIQSTETAGTIGEAAIKEDSNRAVEHVVRGQAGLIDNLPYETNVERVRTEVIETSQELVSAAAENQVYTGSAVSARFLGWTAASSIMKRDIEDGRNQSYTSLLIRHFPSLISTVAESDMEVNDLTYHQWLRAQNSEHVEPVTPVEQLIGSVYGSMAELTSAAIRYELKTGQQIVRWESVASGWSSGLDSLTQMNLDEMAQLWFGTTLYLEYIARESSSDIMSGFDSYGRHRVTRDIGEETVEKIQDGRLDPTARIDFIPGGVDPIKHPLTGHKTPILQDPDRTFTEWINTQPFIFRGRRFGRVGEPPTDEDLDGGVNQ
;
A
#
# COMPACT_ATOMS: atom_id res chain seq x y z
N MET A 1 -18.48 32.70 31.29
CA MET A 1 -17.29 32.66 32.18
C MET A 1 -17.38 33.66 33.34
N GLU A 2 -17.93 34.87 33.17
CA GLU A 2 -18.08 35.86 34.27
C GLU A 2 -19.00 35.45 35.43
N SER A 3 -20.05 34.66 35.19
CA SER A 3 -21.02 34.27 36.25
C SER A 3 -20.49 33.24 37.25
N ALA A 4 -19.50 32.42 36.86
CA ALA A 4 -18.88 31.43 37.75
C ALA A 4 -17.89 32.08 38.73
N TYR A 5 -17.12 33.08 38.27
CA TYR A 5 -16.23 33.86 39.13
C TYR A 5 -17.01 34.68 40.17
N LEU A 6 -18.17 35.24 39.80
CA LEU A 6 -18.99 36.00 40.74
C LEU A 6 -19.54 35.13 41.89
N ASN A 7 -20.04 33.93 41.60
CA ASN A 7 -20.60 33.04 42.63
C ASN A 7 -19.54 32.45 43.58
N THR A 8 -18.33 32.21 43.09
CA THR A 8 -17.22 31.73 43.93
C THR A 8 -16.73 32.83 44.88
N THR A 9 -16.74 34.09 44.42
CA THR A 9 -16.33 35.26 45.23
C THR A 9 -17.38 35.61 46.29
N ILE A 10 -18.67 35.44 46.00
CA ILE A 10 -19.77 35.68 46.94
C ILE A 10 -19.81 34.63 48.06
N GLY A 11 -19.47 33.37 47.77
CA GLY A 11 -19.35 32.31 48.80
C GLY A 11 -18.24 32.54 49.81
N ILE A 12 -17.10 33.10 49.36
CA ILE A 12 -15.94 33.42 50.22
C ILE A 12 -16.24 34.62 51.14
N ALA A 13 -17.03 35.59 50.69
CA ALA A 13 -17.39 36.76 51.49
C ALA A 13 -18.37 36.44 52.64
N ILE A 14 -19.26 35.45 52.47
CA ILE A 14 -20.25 35.07 53.51
C ILE A 14 -19.59 34.28 54.66
N PHE A 15 -18.55 33.49 54.38
CA PHE A 15 -17.82 32.71 55.39
C PHE A 15 -16.97 33.55 56.36
N SER A 16 -16.69 34.82 56.01
CA SER A 16 -15.83 35.72 56.80
C SER A 16 -16.55 36.40 57.99
N SER A 17 -17.88 36.37 58.02
CA SER A 17 -18.67 37.19 58.98
C SER A 17 -19.02 36.51 60.30
N HIS A 18 -18.79 35.20 60.45
CA HIS A 18 -19.05 34.46 61.70
C HIS A 18 -17.76 33.75 62.16
N THR A 19 -17.26 34.08 63.34
CA THR A 19 -16.23 33.28 64.02
C THR A 19 -16.84 31.94 64.43
N PRO A 20 -16.47 30.82 63.79
CA PRO A 20 -16.89 29.52 64.27
C PRO A 20 -16.21 29.27 65.61
N ASN A 21 -16.93 28.72 66.58
CA ASN A 21 -16.28 28.22 67.79
C ASN A 21 -15.29 27.08 67.41
N GLN A 22 -14.32 26.78 68.29
CA GLN A 22 -13.28 25.77 68.01
C GLN A 22 -13.87 24.39 67.65
N GLN A 23 -15.05 24.06 68.18
CA GLN A 23 -15.73 22.81 67.93
C GLN A 23 -16.32 22.74 66.51
N THR A 24 -16.91 23.84 66.02
CA THR A 24 -17.38 24.00 64.64
C THR A 24 -16.20 23.97 63.66
N ALA A 25 -15.09 24.64 63.98
CA ALA A 25 -13.88 24.62 63.15
C ALA A 25 -13.30 23.20 62.99
N ARG A 26 -13.19 22.43 64.10
CA ARG A 26 -12.78 21.02 64.04
C ARG A 26 -13.74 20.17 63.21
N SER A 27 -15.05 20.40 63.35
CA SER A 27 -16.06 19.68 62.57
C SER A 27 -15.92 19.94 61.08
N ILE A 28 -15.73 21.21 60.67
CA ILE A 28 -15.55 21.59 59.27
C ILE A 28 -14.29 20.97 58.68
N LEU A 29 -13.14 21.14 59.32
CA LEU A 29 -11.87 20.57 58.86
C LEU A 29 -11.92 19.05 58.81
N SER A 30 -12.47 18.38 59.84
CA SER A 30 -12.63 16.92 59.81
C SER A 30 -13.57 16.45 58.69
N THR A 31 -14.58 17.26 58.34
CA THR A 31 -15.50 16.92 57.24
C THR A 31 -14.80 17.10 55.90
N LEU A 32 -14.05 18.20 55.71
CA LEU A 32 -13.25 18.44 54.51
C LEU A 32 -12.23 17.32 54.27
N VAL A 33 -11.44 16.93 55.28
CA VAL A 33 -10.49 15.82 55.16
C VAL A 33 -11.20 14.53 54.71
N ARG A 34 -12.34 14.19 55.32
CA ARG A 34 -13.08 12.96 54.98
C ARG A 34 -13.65 13.01 53.55
N VAL A 35 -14.25 14.13 53.16
CA VAL A 35 -14.83 14.31 51.83
C VAL A 35 -13.74 14.30 50.76
N GLN A 36 -12.64 15.05 50.97
CA GLN A 36 -11.52 15.08 50.04
C GLN A 36 -10.85 13.72 49.90
N ALA A 37 -10.54 13.05 51.02
CA ALA A 37 -9.93 11.72 50.98
C ALA A 37 -10.86 10.68 50.31
N GLY A 38 -12.17 10.75 50.58
CA GLY A 38 -13.16 9.87 49.96
C GLY A 38 -13.27 10.07 48.45
N ILE A 39 -13.38 11.31 47.99
CA ILE A 39 -13.44 11.63 46.56
C ILE A 39 -12.14 11.24 45.86
N PHE A 40 -10.99 11.55 46.47
CA PHE A 40 -9.69 11.18 45.93
C PHE A 40 -9.57 9.65 45.75
N ALA A 41 -9.97 8.87 46.75
CA ALA A 41 -9.96 7.41 46.68
C ALA A 41 -10.86 6.86 45.57
N ILE A 42 -12.07 7.43 45.39
CA ILE A 42 -13.01 7.02 44.33
C ILE A 42 -12.41 7.32 42.96
N VAL A 43 -11.94 8.55 42.73
CA VAL A 43 -11.37 8.94 41.42
C VAL A 43 -10.13 8.12 41.11
N PHE A 44 -9.22 7.93 42.07
CA PHE A 44 -8.05 7.08 41.89
C PHE A 44 -8.42 5.64 41.49
N SER A 45 -9.47 5.08 42.12
CA SER A 45 -9.95 3.74 41.79
C SER A 45 -10.51 3.66 40.36
N ILE A 46 -11.32 4.65 39.95
CA ILE A 46 -11.88 4.72 38.59
C ILE A 46 -10.78 4.91 37.56
N VAL A 47 -9.79 5.76 37.82
CA VAL A 47 -8.66 6.01 36.90
C VAL A 47 -7.82 4.75 36.71
N ILE A 48 -7.48 4.04 37.81
CA ILE A 48 -6.75 2.77 37.70
C ILE A 48 -7.57 1.75 36.90
N LEU A 49 -8.89 1.68 37.13
CA LEU A 49 -9.75 0.77 36.39
C LEU A 49 -9.80 1.14 34.90
N GLY A 50 -9.96 2.42 34.58
CA GLY A 50 -9.93 2.94 33.21
C GLY A 50 -8.60 2.63 32.51
N VAL A 51 -7.47 2.93 33.16
CA VAL A 51 -6.13 2.60 32.63
C VAL A 51 -5.98 1.10 32.41
N ARG A 52 -6.46 0.25 33.33
CA ARG A 52 -6.42 -1.20 33.16
C ARG A 52 -7.27 -1.66 31.97
N LEU A 53 -8.48 -1.12 31.82
CA LEU A 53 -9.37 -1.43 30.70
C LEU A 53 -8.76 -0.99 29.37
N SER A 54 -8.27 0.24 29.27
CA SER A 54 -7.60 0.74 28.06
C SER A 54 -6.31 -0.02 27.76
N ALA A 55 -5.51 -0.36 28.77
CA ALA A 55 -4.29 -1.15 28.57
C ALA A 55 -4.58 -2.60 28.16
N SER A 56 -5.69 -3.18 28.64
CA SER A 56 -6.14 -4.52 28.23
C SER A 56 -6.76 -4.54 26.84
N ARG A 57 -7.36 -3.42 26.40
CA ARG A 57 -8.03 -3.29 25.10
C ARG A 57 -7.06 -2.89 23.99
N TYR A 58 -6.29 -1.82 24.20
CA TYR A 58 -5.55 -1.17 23.11
C TYR A 58 -4.05 -1.47 23.11
N SER A 59 -3.37 -1.42 24.26
CA SER A 59 -1.96 -1.84 24.41
C SER A 59 -1.48 -1.73 25.86
N PRO A 60 -0.76 -2.73 26.41
CA PRO A 60 -0.13 -2.63 27.72
C PRO A 60 0.84 -1.44 27.87
N ARG A 61 1.42 -0.96 26.76
CA ARG A 61 2.40 0.14 26.76
C ARG A 61 1.78 1.51 27.00
N LEU A 62 0.49 1.68 26.71
CA LEU A 62 -0.25 2.90 26.99
C LEU A 62 -0.25 3.24 28.49
N ALA A 63 -0.32 2.22 29.36
CA ALA A 63 -0.33 2.41 30.82
C ALA A 63 0.89 3.20 31.35
N LYS A 64 2.08 3.00 30.76
CA LYS A 64 3.30 3.72 31.18
C LYS A 64 3.22 5.21 30.81
N SER A 65 2.65 5.51 29.65
CA SER A 65 2.43 6.87 29.13
C SER A 65 1.47 7.69 30.01
N PHE A 66 0.42 7.06 30.56
CA PHE A 66 -0.54 7.72 31.47
C PHE A 66 0.08 8.13 32.83
N SER A 67 1.04 7.36 33.34
CA SER A 67 1.66 7.62 34.65
C SER A 67 2.66 8.78 34.68
N SER A 68 3.21 9.15 33.52
CA SER A 68 4.20 10.22 33.39
C SER A 68 3.60 11.61 33.16
N ASP A 69 2.28 11.71 33.04
CA ASP A 69 1.62 12.95 32.67
C ASP A 69 1.70 14.01 33.78
N SER A 70 1.97 15.26 33.37
CA SER A 70 2.14 16.40 34.27
C SER A 70 0.83 16.73 34.99
N THR A 71 -0.31 16.63 34.31
CA THR A 71 -1.61 16.94 34.91
C THR A 71 -1.95 16.01 36.07
N TYR A 72 -1.68 14.71 35.93
CA TYR A 72 -1.88 13.74 37.03
C TYR A 72 -1.08 14.13 38.27
N ARG A 73 0.21 14.48 38.10
CA ARG A 73 1.09 14.86 39.23
C ARG A 73 0.62 16.15 39.90
N VAL A 74 0.18 17.14 39.12
CA VAL A 74 -0.33 18.41 39.64
C VAL A 74 -1.62 18.18 40.43
N THR A 75 -2.59 17.46 39.89
CA THR A 75 -3.88 17.21 40.57
C THR A 75 -3.70 16.41 41.86
N VAL A 76 -2.88 15.35 41.83
CA VAL A 76 -2.55 14.58 43.04
C VAL A 76 -1.83 15.45 44.07
N GLY A 77 -0.88 16.28 43.63
CA GLY A 77 -0.13 17.20 44.48
C GLY A 77 -1.03 18.23 45.17
N VAL A 78 -1.95 18.86 44.43
CA VAL A 78 -2.91 19.83 44.97
C VAL A 78 -3.84 19.18 45.99
N PHE A 79 -4.36 17.98 45.71
CA PHE A 79 -5.22 17.25 46.64
C PHE A 79 -4.49 16.84 47.92
N ALA A 80 -3.30 16.25 47.78
CA ALA A 80 -2.48 15.85 48.93
C ALA A 80 -2.10 17.06 49.80
N PHE A 81 -1.78 18.20 49.17
CA PHE A 81 -1.47 19.44 49.86
C PHE A 81 -2.69 20.03 50.58
N SER A 82 -3.88 20.03 49.95
CA SER A 82 -5.12 20.46 50.61
C SER A 82 -5.44 19.62 51.84
N ILE A 83 -5.35 18.29 51.73
CA ILE A 83 -5.58 17.38 52.86
C ILE A 83 -4.56 17.63 53.98
N ALA A 84 -3.28 17.85 53.63
CA ALA A 84 -2.24 18.14 54.60
C ALA A 84 -2.50 19.45 55.37
N ILE A 85 -2.96 20.50 54.69
CA ILE A 85 -3.35 21.77 55.32
C ILE A 85 -4.54 21.58 56.26
N ASP A 86 -5.53 20.78 55.89
CA ASP A 86 -6.70 20.52 56.74
C ASP A 86 -6.33 19.71 58.00
N ILE A 87 -5.45 18.71 57.86
CA ILE A 87 -4.91 17.93 58.99
C ILE A 87 -4.05 18.82 59.89
N PHE A 88 -3.19 19.65 59.31
CA PHE A 88 -2.39 20.61 60.07
C PHE A 88 -3.29 21.59 60.83
N GLY A 89 -4.36 22.08 60.18
CA GLY A 89 -5.38 22.90 60.80
C GLY A 89 -6.00 22.21 62.03
N LEU A 90 -6.39 20.93 61.91
CA LEU A 90 -6.91 20.14 63.03
C LEU A 90 -5.95 20.04 64.21
N PHE A 91 -4.65 19.91 63.94
CA PHE A 91 -3.62 19.81 64.98
C PHE A 91 -3.45 21.14 65.75
N VAL A 92 -3.63 22.25 65.04
CA VAL A 92 -3.42 23.60 65.56
C VAL A 92 -4.71 24.17 66.18
N VAL A 93 -5.91 23.66 65.84
CA VAL A 93 -7.19 24.08 66.46
C VAL A 93 -7.20 23.76 67.95
N GLY A 94 -6.84 24.76 68.75
CA GLY A 94 -6.73 24.69 70.22
C GLY A 94 -5.48 25.40 70.78
N ALA A 95 -4.47 25.67 69.93
CA ALA A 95 -3.20 26.29 70.32
C ALA A 95 -2.99 27.72 69.76
N VAL A 96 -3.93 28.24 68.98
CA VAL A 96 -3.80 29.52 68.26
C VAL A 96 -4.96 30.48 68.50
N SER A 97 -4.69 31.75 68.21
CA SER A 97 -5.67 32.84 68.27
C SER A 97 -6.80 32.69 67.25
N ASP A 98 -7.96 33.30 67.53
CA ASP A 98 -9.13 33.30 66.64
C ASP A 98 -8.82 33.91 65.26
N ALA A 99 -7.90 34.88 65.17
CA ALA A 99 -7.47 35.47 63.91
C ALA A 99 -6.71 34.45 63.05
N THR A 100 -5.80 33.68 63.65
CA THR A 100 -5.06 32.62 62.97
C THR A 100 -5.99 31.48 62.54
N LEU A 101 -6.98 31.13 63.38
CA LEU A 101 -8.00 30.12 63.06
C LEU A 101 -8.81 30.51 61.80
N ARG A 102 -9.18 31.78 61.65
CA ARG A 102 -9.87 32.27 60.45
C ARG A 102 -9.02 32.13 59.19
N VAL A 103 -7.73 32.47 59.27
CA VAL A 103 -6.82 32.34 58.13
C VAL A 103 -6.67 30.88 57.70
N VAL A 104 -6.56 29.95 58.67
CA VAL A 104 -6.47 28.50 58.40
C VAL A 104 -7.76 27.96 57.78
N LEU A 105 -8.93 28.38 58.28
CA LEU A 105 -10.23 27.98 57.69
C LEU A 105 -10.43 28.55 56.29
N ALA A 106 -10.05 29.81 56.07
CA ALA A 106 -10.15 30.45 54.76
C ALA A 106 -9.19 29.81 53.75
N SER A 107 -7.95 29.53 54.15
CA SER A 107 -6.98 28.84 53.28
C SER A 107 -7.45 27.43 52.94
N SER A 108 -7.89 26.65 53.94
CA SER A 108 -8.49 25.32 53.77
C SER A 108 -9.67 25.34 52.79
N GLY A 109 -10.61 26.28 52.95
CA GLY A 109 -11.74 26.42 52.03
C GLY A 109 -11.35 26.76 50.59
N ILE A 110 -10.38 27.67 50.40
CA ILE A 110 -9.87 28.04 49.07
C ILE A 110 -9.11 26.86 48.44
N LEU A 111 -8.26 26.17 49.20
CA LEU A 111 -7.53 24.99 48.75
C LEU A 111 -8.48 23.83 48.41
N ALA A 112 -9.55 23.66 49.17
CA ALA A 112 -10.58 22.68 48.86
C ALA A 112 -11.29 23.00 47.55
N ALA A 113 -11.71 24.25 47.35
CA ALA A 113 -12.31 24.68 46.09
C ALA A 113 -11.33 24.51 44.91
N GLY A 114 -10.06 24.91 45.07
CA GLY A 114 -9.01 24.72 44.08
C GLY A 114 -8.75 23.25 43.74
N SER A 115 -8.80 22.36 44.75
CA SER A 115 -8.68 20.92 44.56
C SER A 115 -9.82 20.37 43.73
N PHE A 116 -11.07 20.77 44.01
CA PHE A 116 -12.22 20.39 43.20
C PHE A 116 -12.12 20.86 41.74
N VAL A 117 -11.66 22.09 41.50
CA VAL A 117 -11.45 22.61 40.14
C VAL A 117 -10.35 21.83 39.41
N SER A 118 -9.24 21.55 40.09
CA SER A 118 -8.15 20.73 39.53
C SER A 118 -8.60 19.31 39.21
N LEU A 119 -9.45 18.72 40.05
CA LEU A 119 -10.03 17.40 39.81
C LEU A 119 -10.99 17.40 38.63
N TYR A 120 -11.84 18.42 38.51
CA TYR A 120 -12.73 18.56 37.36
C TYR A 120 -11.93 18.62 36.05
N GLY A 121 -10.88 19.43 36.00
CA GLY A 121 -9.99 19.51 34.84
C GLY A 121 -9.32 18.17 34.52
N PHE A 122 -8.85 17.46 35.54
CA PHE A 122 -8.25 16.13 35.40
C PHE A 122 -9.23 15.07 34.90
N VAL A 123 -10.45 15.03 35.45
CA VAL A 123 -11.49 14.09 34.99
C VAL A 123 -11.85 14.36 33.54
N ASN A 124 -12.01 15.62 33.15
CA ASN A 124 -12.29 15.98 31.76
C ASN A 124 -11.17 15.49 30.82
N GLN A 125 -9.91 15.70 31.21
CA GLN A 125 -8.76 15.27 30.41
C GLN A 125 -8.61 13.74 30.36
N ILE A 126 -8.94 13.02 31.44
CA ILE A 126 -8.94 11.56 31.42
C ILE A 126 -10.04 11.01 30.54
N LEU A 127 -11.25 11.58 30.61
CA LEU A 127 -12.36 11.14 29.75
C LEU A 127 -11.97 11.29 28.27
N GLU A 128 -11.39 12.42 27.88
CA GLU A 128 -10.85 12.65 26.54
C GLU A 128 -9.75 11.64 26.18
N ARG A 129 -8.78 11.39 27.08
CA ARG A 129 -7.65 10.49 26.79
C ARG A 129 -7.95 8.99 26.93
N THR A 130 -9.12 8.62 27.45
CA THR A 130 -9.55 7.22 27.51
C THR A 130 -10.31 6.77 26.28
N THR A 131 -10.69 7.70 25.38
CA THR A 131 -11.26 7.34 24.08
C THR A 131 -10.15 6.97 23.10
N PRO A 132 -10.45 6.14 22.08
CA PRO A 132 -9.47 5.79 21.05
C PRO A 132 -8.87 7.02 20.38
N GLU A 133 -9.67 8.06 20.11
CA GLU A 133 -9.21 9.30 19.46
C GLU A 133 -8.26 10.09 20.36
N GLY A 134 -8.51 10.12 21.67
CA GLY A 134 -7.59 10.72 22.63
C GLY A 134 -6.28 9.95 22.78
N ILE A 135 -6.32 8.62 22.63
CA ILE A 135 -5.12 7.78 22.61
C ILE A 135 -4.33 8.03 21.32
N LEU A 136 -5.01 8.05 20.17
CA LEU A 136 -4.42 8.25 18.85
C LEU A 136 -3.74 9.62 18.71
N SER A 137 -4.40 10.69 19.14
CA SER A 137 -3.81 12.05 19.14
C SER A 137 -2.57 12.15 20.03
N HIS A 138 -2.55 11.46 21.18
CA HIS A 138 -1.37 11.43 22.05
C HIS A 138 -0.21 10.61 21.46
N ILE A 139 -0.51 9.55 20.70
CA ILE A 139 0.49 8.80 19.94
C ILE A 139 1.04 9.67 18.81
N GLU A 140 0.16 10.35 18.09
CA GLU A 140 0.50 11.28 17.02
C GLU A 140 1.50 12.36 17.48
N ASP A 141 1.26 12.98 18.64
CA ASP A 141 2.17 13.98 19.22
C ASP A 141 3.57 13.42 19.53
N LYS A 142 3.67 12.11 19.81
CA LYS A 142 4.92 11.42 20.17
C LYS A 142 5.68 10.85 18.98
N LEU A 143 4.97 10.45 17.93
CA LEU A 143 5.56 9.91 16.69
C LEU A 143 6.08 11.03 15.80
N THR A 144 7.06 11.78 16.29
CA THR A 144 7.78 12.76 15.48
C THR A 144 8.85 12.07 14.64
N PRO A 145 9.19 12.57 13.44
CA PRO A 145 10.21 11.95 12.61
C PRO A 145 11.55 11.70 13.33
N LYS A 146 11.95 12.59 14.24
CA LYS A 146 13.17 12.41 15.04
C LYS A 146 13.06 11.26 16.04
N SER A 147 11.95 11.15 16.75
CA SER A 147 11.75 10.04 17.70
C SER A 147 11.60 8.71 16.98
N MET A 148 10.98 8.72 15.79
CA MET A 148 10.88 7.53 14.94
C MET A 148 12.25 7.05 14.46
N LEU A 149 13.15 7.96 14.08
CA LEU A 149 14.53 7.61 13.72
C LEU A 149 15.30 7.02 14.90
N GLU A 150 15.24 7.66 16.06
CA GLU A 150 15.90 7.17 17.28
C GLU A 150 15.37 5.78 17.69
N GLU A 151 14.05 5.58 17.66
CA GLU A 151 13.44 4.29 17.97
C GLU A 151 13.72 3.22 16.90
N ALA A 152 13.83 3.59 15.62
CA ALA A 152 14.20 2.67 14.54
C ALA A 152 15.65 2.18 14.70
N GLU A 153 16.59 3.08 14.99
CA GLU A 153 17.99 2.72 15.28
C GLU A 153 18.09 1.78 16.49
N LEU A 154 17.37 2.08 17.58
CA LEU A 154 17.36 1.25 18.78
C LEU A 154 16.74 -0.14 18.53
N SER A 155 15.72 -0.23 17.67
CA SER A 155 15.05 -1.48 17.33
C SER A 155 15.89 -2.37 16.41
N ALA A 156 16.69 -1.76 15.52
CA ALA A 156 17.63 -2.49 14.67
C ALA A 156 18.78 -3.12 15.48
N ASP A 157 19.26 -2.42 16.51
CA ASP A 157 20.37 -2.90 17.35
C ASP A 157 19.92 -3.94 18.41
N ASP A 158 18.65 -3.91 18.84
CA ASP A 158 18.12 -4.82 19.85
C ASP A 158 16.68 -5.25 19.54
N ALA A 159 16.49 -6.54 19.24
CA ALA A 159 15.18 -7.12 18.99
C ALA A 159 14.21 -7.05 20.19
N ALA A 160 14.69 -6.73 21.40
CA ALA A 160 13.83 -6.44 22.55
C ALA A 160 13.22 -5.03 22.50
N HIS A 161 13.77 -4.13 21.68
CA HIS A 161 13.22 -2.82 21.42
C HIS A 161 12.20 -2.88 20.28
N PRO A 162 10.95 -2.46 20.54
CA PRO A 162 9.88 -2.57 19.57
C PRO A 162 9.90 -1.43 18.55
N ASP A 163 9.48 -1.76 17.33
CA ASP A 163 9.30 -0.79 16.25
C ASP A 163 8.47 0.44 16.68
N PRO A 164 8.83 1.66 16.24
CA PRO A 164 8.16 2.91 16.62
C PRO A 164 6.65 2.89 16.38
N PHE A 165 6.18 2.22 15.32
CA PHE A 165 4.76 2.18 14.96
C PHE A 165 3.96 1.12 15.71
N GLN A 166 4.60 0.19 16.43
CA GLN A 166 3.91 -0.96 17.01
C GLN A 166 2.73 -0.57 17.92
N THR A 167 2.87 0.53 18.69
CA THR A 167 1.78 1.00 19.56
C THR A 167 0.61 1.55 18.74
N LEU A 168 0.87 2.31 17.67
CA LEU A 168 -0.17 2.84 16.79
C LEU A 168 -0.92 1.70 16.10
N ILE A 169 -0.19 0.73 15.54
CA ILE A 169 -0.76 -0.44 14.87
C ILE A 169 -1.64 -1.26 15.83
N SER A 170 -1.19 -1.45 17.07
CA SER A 170 -1.98 -2.17 18.08
C SER A 170 -3.31 -1.48 18.37
N VAL A 171 -3.32 -0.14 18.42
CA VAL A 171 -4.55 0.64 18.60
C VAL A 171 -5.47 0.51 17.39
N ILE A 172 -4.93 0.60 16.16
CA ILE A 172 -5.70 0.44 14.91
C ILE A 172 -6.36 -0.94 14.85
N ASN A 173 -5.62 -2.00 15.13
CA ASN A 173 -6.17 -3.36 15.10
C ASN A 173 -7.25 -3.54 16.18
N SER A 174 -7.03 -3.01 17.38
CA SER A 174 -8.06 -3.03 18.44
C SER A 174 -9.31 -2.25 18.04
N THR A 175 -9.19 -1.11 17.35
CA THR A 175 -10.37 -0.36 16.88
C THR A 175 -11.11 -1.07 15.75
N ILE A 176 -10.39 -1.84 14.91
CA ILE A 176 -10.98 -2.70 13.88
C ILE A 176 -11.77 -3.85 14.53
N GLU A 177 -11.16 -4.54 15.51
CA GLU A 177 -11.82 -5.61 16.27
C GLU A 177 -13.07 -5.09 17.02
N GLU A 178 -12.99 -3.89 17.59
CA GLU A 178 -14.14 -3.23 18.25
C GLU A 178 -15.18 -2.66 17.27
N HIS A 179 -14.96 -2.80 15.95
CA HIS A 179 -15.81 -2.26 14.87
C HIS A 179 -15.98 -0.73 14.93
N ASP A 180 -15.03 -0.03 15.54
CA ASP A 180 -14.99 1.43 15.59
C ASP A 180 -14.34 1.98 14.31
N ARG A 181 -15.18 2.16 13.30
CA ARG A 181 -14.75 2.65 11.98
C ARG A 181 -14.14 4.05 12.03
N ALA A 182 -14.65 4.94 12.88
CA ALA A 182 -14.18 6.32 12.95
C ALA A 182 -12.77 6.39 13.57
N SER A 183 -12.54 5.63 14.64
CA SER A 183 -11.22 5.56 15.27
C SER A 183 -10.21 4.81 14.41
N SER A 184 -10.63 3.73 13.74
CA SER A 184 -9.77 3.00 12.80
C SER A 184 -9.35 3.91 11.64
N ALA A 185 -10.29 4.70 11.11
CA ALA A 185 -10.04 5.68 10.07
C ALA A 185 -9.04 6.76 10.51
N LEU A 186 -9.21 7.30 11.71
CA LEU A 186 -8.29 8.28 12.28
C LEU A 186 -6.89 7.67 12.46
N GLY A 187 -6.81 6.44 12.97
CA GLY A 187 -5.55 5.75 13.18
C GLY A 187 -4.79 5.50 11.87
N LEU A 188 -5.49 5.06 10.81
CA LEU A 188 -4.93 4.89 9.47
C LEU A 188 -4.43 6.23 8.89
N SER A 189 -5.18 7.32 9.05
CA SER A 189 -4.74 8.66 8.62
C SER A 189 -3.45 9.08 9.32
N ILE A 190 -3.38 8.94 10.65
CA ILE A 190 -2.18 9.26 11.43
C ILE A 190 -1.02 8.38 10.96
N PHE A 191 -1.25 7.08 10.75
CA PHE A 191 -0.24 6.15 10.26
C PHE A 191 0.33 6.60 8.91
N GLY A 192 -0.54 6.89 7.93
CA GLY A 192 -0.15 7.41 6.63
C GLY A 192 0.66 8.70 6.70
N ASP A 193 0.21 9.65 7.52
CA ASP A 193 0.90 10.94 7.71
C ASP A 193 2.30 10.77 8.31
N ARG A 194 2.45 9.88 9.30
CA ARG A 194 3.73 9.64 9.98
C ARG A 194 4.72 8.87 9.12
N VAL A 195 4.30 7.83 8.41
CA VAL A 195 5.17 7.12 7.45
C VAL A 195 5.56 8.07 6.32
N SER A 196 4.62 8.84 5.78
CA SER A 196 4.91 9.85 4.75
C SER A 196 5.91 10.91 5.23
N ALA A 197 5.79 11.36 6.48
CA ALA A 197 6.73 12.31 7.07
C ALA A 197 8.13 11.71 7.27
N LEU A 198 8.22 10.41 7.59
CA LEU A 198 9.49 9.69 7.70
C LEU A 198 10.20 9.63 6.33
N ILE A 199 9.45 9.29 5.28
CA ILE A 199 9.94 9.25 3.90
C ILE A 199 10.38 10.65 3.44
N LYS A 200 9.60 11.71 3.69
CA LYS A 200 9.98 13.09 3.34
C LYS A 200 11.30 13.55 3.96
N GLN A 201 11.67 13.02 5.12
CA GLN A 201 12.94 13.38 5.76
C GLN A 201 14.09 12.47 5.35
N ASN A 202 13.81 11.25 4.87
CA ASN A 202 14.79 10.20 4.65
C ASN A 202 14.58 9.44 3.34
N GLY A 203 13.99 10.05 2.30
CA GLY A 203 13.57 9.36 1.08
C GLY A 203 14.71 8.71 0.29
N LYS A 204 15.96 9.11 0.59
CA LYS A 204 17.20 8.57 0.03
C LYS A 204 18.01 7.79 1.05
N ALA A 205 17.36 7.22 2.06
CA ALA A 205 18.00 6.34 3.02
C ALA A 205 18.75 5.21 2.29
N GLU A 206 19.89 4.81 2.83
CA GLU A 206 20.67 3.70 2.28
C GLU A 206 19.86 2.40 2.40
N GLU A 207 20.06 1.51 1.43
CA GLU A 207 19.50 0.17 1.45
C GLU A 207 19.86 -0.55 2.75
N ASP A 208 18.90 -1.27 3.32
CA ASP A 208 19.01 -2.00 4.58
C ASP A 208 19.37 -1.12 5.79
N SER A 209 19.32 0.21 5.66
CA SER A 209 19.41 1.10 6.82
C SER A 209 18.22 0.87 7.76
N PRO A 210 18.35 1.15 9.08
CA PRO A 210 17.24 1.00 10.03
C PRO A 210 15.95 1.68 9.57
N VAL A 211 16.08 2.83 8.89
CA VAL A 211 14.94 3.60 8.37
C VAL A 211 14.28 2.89 7.19
N ASP A 212 15.07 2.37 6.25
CA ASP A 212 14.57 1.58 5.12
C ASP A 212 13.86 0.32 5.62
N GLN A 213 14.44 -0.38 6.61
CA GLN A 213 13.82 -1.55 7.25
C GLN A 213 12.50 -1.22 7.96
N THR A 214 12.42 -0.09 8.68
CA THR A 214 11.14 0.36 9.27
C THR A 214 10.12 0.65 8.17
N ILE A 215 10.49 1.36 7.10
CA ILE A 215 9.59 1.65 5.97
C ILE A 215 9.14 0.36 5.29
N GLU A 216 10.05 -0.58 5.09
CA GLU A 216 9.79 -1.90 4.54
C GLU A 216 8.75 -2.64 5.38
N TYR A 217 9.02 -2.79 6.69
CA TYR A 217 8.15 -3.49 7.63
C TYR A 217 6.74 -2.88 7.67
N VAL A 218 6.63 -1.55 7.76
CA VAL A 218 5.31 -0.91 7.86
C VAL A 218 4.53 -1.00 6.55
N CYS A 219 5.20 -0.92 5.40
CA CYS A 219 4.54 -0.93 4.09
C CYS A 219 4.24 -2.34 3.56
N LYS A 220 5.16 -3.30 3.73
CA LYS A 220 5.02 -4.66 3.20
C LYS A 220 4.31 -5.61 4.14
N ASP A 221 4.43 -5.41 5.45
CA ASP A 221 3.87 -6.33 6.43
C ASP A 221 2.68 -5.70 7.16
N GLN A 222 2.86 -4.56 7.81
CA GLN A 222 1.85 -4.06 8.75
C GLN A 222 0.61 -3.50 8.06
N LEU A 223 0.77 -2.67 7.02
CA LEU A 223 -0.37 -2.08 6.32
C LEU A 223 -1.24 -3.15 5.60
N PRO A 224 -0.65 -4.16 4.92
CA PRO A 224 -1.42 -5.29 4.40
C PRO A 224 -2.14 -6.09 5.48
N LEU A 225 -1.51 -6.34 6.63
CA LEU A 225 -2.14 -7.05 7.76
C LEU A 225 -3.35 -6.27 8.32
N ILE A 226 -3.24 -4.94 8.45
CA ILE A 226 -4.37 -4.09 8.87
C ILE A 226 -5.54 -4.23 7.90
N LEU A 227 -5.26 -4.23 6.58
CA LEU A 227 -6.27 -4.41 5.56
C LEU A 227 -6.91 -5.81 5.61
N GLU A 228 -6.11 -6.87 5.71
CA GLU A 228 -6.61 -8.24 5.84
C GLU A 228 -7.49 -8.39 7.08
N GLN A 229 -7.09 -7.79 8.21
CA GLN A 229 -7.89 -7.80 9.43
C GLN A 229 -9.22 -7.04 9.25
N ALA A 230 -9.22 -5.89 8.58
CA ALA A 230 -10.45 -5.17 8.25
C ALA A 230 -11.37 -5.99 7.32
N VAL A 231 -10.82 -6.77 6.39
CA VAL A 231 -11.59 -7.70 5.55
C VAL A 231 -12.19 -8.84 6.40
N ASN A 232 -11.42 -9.42 7.31
CA ASN A 232 -11.86 -10.50 8.19
C ASN A 232 -13.00 -10.05 9.13
N GLU A 233 -12.99 -8.80 9.58
CA GLU A 233 -14.07 -8.19 10.38
C GLU A 233 -15.21 -7.60 9.52
N GLU A 234 -15.25 -7.91 8.21
CA GLU A 234 -16.26 -7.42 7.25
C GLU A 234 -16.37 -5.88 7.17
N LEU A 235 -15.29 -5.15 7.49
CA LEU A 235 -15.19 -3.69 7.45
C LEU A 235 -14.61 -3.20 6.12
N THR A 236 -15.37 -3.40 5.03
CA THR A 236 -14.90 -3.10 3.67
C THR A 236 -14.45 -1.65 3.46
N GLU A 237 -15.11 -0.67 4.07
CA GLU A 237 -14.70 0.75 3.96
C GLU A 237 -13.36 1.02 4.66
N THR A 238 -13.11 0.36 5.80
CA THR A 238 -11.82 0.48 6.51
C THR A 238 -10.70 -0.20 5.73
N ALA A 239 -10.98 -1.31 5.06
CA ALA A 239 -10.04 -1.96 4.15
C ALA A 239 -9.68 -1.07 2.94
N ILE A 240 -10.67 -0.40 2.34
CA ILE A 240 -10.46 0.60 1.27
C ILE A 240 -9.60 1.75 1.78
N GLN A 241 -9.90 2.28 2.98
CA GLN A 241 -9.09 3.36 3.55
C GLN A 241 -7.64 2.94 3.84
N SER A 242 -7.39 1.68 4.19
CA SER A 242 -6.03 1.16 4.32
C SER A 242 -5.29 1.18 2.98
N THR A 243 -6.00 0.94 1.88
CA THR A 243 -5.47 1.09 0.51
C THR A 243 -5.20 2.56 0.17
N GLU A 244 -6.11 3.49 0.47
CA GLU A 244 -5.90 4.93 0.28
C GLU A 244 -4.69 5.45 1.09
N THR A 245 -4.48 4.88 2.27
CA THR A 245 -3.31 5.14 3.12
C THR A 245 -2.02 4.70 2.42
N ALA A 246 -2.01 3.51 1.80
CA ALA A 246 -0.89 3.04 0.97
C ALA A 246 -0.64 4.00 -0.20
N GLY A 247 -1.70 4.46 -0.88
CA GLY A 247 -1.63 5.47 -1.94
C GLY A 247 -0.95 6.76 -1.47
N THR A 248 -1.36 7.29 -0.31
CA THR A 248 -0.78 8.51 0.27
C THR A 248 0.71 8.36 0.59
N ILE A 249 1.11 7.21 1.15
CA ILE A 249 2.52 6.91 1.44
C ILE A 249 3.31 6.76 0.14
N GLY A 250 2.77 6.07 -0.86
CA GLY A 250 3.38 5.89 -2.17
C GLY A 250 3.58 7.22 -2.90
N GLU A 251 2.60 8.12 -2.87
CA GLU A 251 2.76 9.47 -3.41
C GLU A 251 3.89 10.26 -2.72
N ALA A 252 4.03 10.12 -1.40
CA ALA A 252 5.14 10.74 -0.68
C ALA A 252 6.49 10.16 -1.12
N ALA A 253 6.57 8.84 -1.33
CA ALA A 253 7.76 8.19 -1.87
C ALA A 253 8.13 8.68 -3.28
N ILE A 254 7.14 8.82 -4.16
CA ILE A 254 7.34 9.32 -5.53
C ILE A 254 7.85 10.77 -5.51
N LYS A 255 7.27 11.63 -4.67
CA LYS A 255 7.67 13.05 -4.54
C LYS A 255 9.12 13.22 -4.07
N GLU A 256 9.67 12.23 -3.37
CA GLU A 256 11.05 12.24 -2.87
C GLU A 256 12.03 11.41 -3.74
N ASP A 257 11.59 11.01 -4.94
CA ASP A 257 12.34 10.16 -5.88
C ASP A 257 12.81 8.82 -5.27
N SER A 258 12.05 8.27 -4.32
CA SER A 258 12.44 7.09 -3.55
C SER A 258 11.98 5.79 -4.22
N ASN A 259 12.83 5.21 -5.07
CA ASN A 259 12.53 3.93 -5.74
C ASN A 259 12.21 2.80 -4.74
N ARG A 260 12.94 2.73 -3.63
CA ARG A 260 12.77 1.71 -2.57
C ARG A 260 11.45 1.86 -1.83
N ALA A 261 11.11 3.06 -1.39
CA ALA A 261 9.85 3.26 -0.68
C ALA A 261 8.65 3.02 -1.61
N VAL A 262 8.73 3.38 -2.90
CA VAL A 262 7.71 3.00 -3.90
C VAL A 262 7.59 1.49 -4.02
N GLU A 263 8.72 0.78 -4.13
CA GLU A 263 8.74 -0.68 -4.19
C GLU A 263 8.09 -1.30 -2.94
N HIS A 264 8.45 -0.86 -1.74
CA HIS A 264 7.91 -1.40 -0.49
C HIS A 264 6.39 -1.22 -0.39
N VAL A 265 5.89 -0.03 -0.72
CA VAL A 265 4.45 0.26 -0.74
C VAL A 265 3.72 -0.61 -1.74
N VAL A 266 4.18 -0.65 -3.00
CA VAL A 266 3.49 -1.41 -4.04
C VAL A 266 3.62 -2.92 -3.81
N ARG A 267 4.73 -3.42 -3.27
CA ARG A 267 4.85 -4.85 -2.91
C ARG A 267 3.88 -5.25 -1.81
N GLY A 268 3.73 -4.43 -0.76
CA GLY A 268 2.73 -4.66 0.27
C GLY A 268 1.32 -4.65 -0.32
N GLN A 269 1.00 -3.61 -1.09
CA GLN A 269 -0.31 -3.41 -1.68
C GLN A 269 -0.66 -4.52 -2.69
N ALA A 270 0.15 -4.71 -3.72
CA ALA A 270 -0.11 -5.71 -4.76
C ALA A 270 0.01 -7.16 -4.26
N GLY A 271 0.67 -7.41 -3.13
CA GLY A 271 0.68 -8.71 -2.46
C GLY A 271 -0.71 -9.13 -1.95
N LEU A 272 -1.59 -8.17 -1.64
CA LEU A 272 -2.96 -8.46 -1.25
C LEU A 272 -3.79 -9.07 -2.40
N ILE A 273 -3.36 -8.89 -3.65
CA ILE A 273 -4.08 -9.36 -4.84
C ILE A 273 -4.21 -10.88 -4.88
N ASP A 274 -3.30 -11.65 -4.25
CA ASP A 274 -3.39 -13.11 -4.21
C ASP A 274 -3.45 -13.70 -2.79
N ASN A 275 -3.40 -12.84 -1.76
CA ASN A 275 -3.60 -13.20 -0.34
C ASN A 275 -5.04 -13.00 0.14
N LEU A 276 -5.78 -12.02 -0.39
CA LEU A 276 -7.17 -11.80 0.00
C LEU A 276 -8.09 -12.96 -0.41
N PRO A 277 -9.14 -13.28 0.37
CA PRO A 277 -10.15 -14.29 0.00
C PRO A 277 -10.84 -14.00 -1.33
N TYR A 278 -11.16 -15.02 -2.12
CA TYR A 278 -11.78 -14.89 -3.45
C TYR A 278 -13.31 -14.75 -3.42
N GLU A 279 -13.86 -14.22 -2.31
CA GLU A 279 -15.29 -14.02 -2.14
C GLU A 279 -15.79 -12.76 -2.88
N THR A 280 -17.05 -12.78 -3.34
CA THR A 280 -17.61 -11.69 -4.16
C THR A 280 -17.63 -10.33 -3.45
N ASN A 281 -17.86 -10.30 -2.14
CA ASN A 281 -17.80 -9.10 -1.30
C ASN A 281 -16.38 -8.53 -1.15
N VAL A 282 -15.35 -9.38 -1.24
CA VAL A 282 -13.93 -8.98 -1.13
C VAL A 282 -13.40 -8.43 -2.45
N GLU A 283 -14.02 -8.78 -3.59
CA GLU A 283 -13.60 -8.29 -4.90
C GLU A 283 -13.59 -6.76 -5.03
N ARG A 284 -14.46 -6.05 -4.27
CA ARG A 284 -14.41 -4.58 -4.21
C ARG A 284 -13.09 -4.07 -3.64
N VAL A 285 -12.61 -4.67 -2.55
CA VAL A 285 -11.31 -4.31 -1.94
C VAL A 285 -10.17 -4.68 -2.87
N ARG A 286 -10.25 -5.84 -3.53
CA ARG A 286 -9.24 -6.26 -4.51
C ARG A 286 -9.16 -5.32 -5.71
N THR A 287 -10.29 -4.83 -6.20
CA THR A 287 -10.34 -3.80 -7.25
C THR A 287 -9.60 -2.55 -6.80
N GLU A 288 -9.89 -2.04 -5.61
CA GLU A 288 -9.21 -0.87 -5.04
C GLU A 288 -7.70 -1.11 -4.92
N VAL A 289 -7.29 -2.28 -4.42
CA VAL A 289 -5.88 -2.67 -4.31
C VAL A 289 -5.17 -2.62 -5.67
N ILE A 290 -5.81 -3.16 -6.71
CA ILE A 290 -5.28 -3.16 -8.07
C ILE A 290 -5.20 -1.73 -8.60
N GLU A 291 -6.25 -0.93 -8.43
CA GLU A 291 -6.33 0.44 -8.94
C GLU A 291 -5.29 1.37 -8.29
N THR A 292 -5.17 1.36 -6.96
CA THR A 292 -4.13 2.13 -6.27
C THR A 292 -2.72 1.67 -6.65
N SER A 293 -2.50 0.36 -6.84
CA SER A 293 -1.21 -0.15 -7.33
C SER A 293 -0.90 0.35 -8.74
N GLN A 294 -1.90 0.39 -9.63
CA GLN A 294 -1.75 0.94 -10.98
C GLN A 294 -1.39 2.43 -10.94
N GLU A 295 -2.12 3.20 -10.13
CA GLU A 295 -1.91 4.64 -9.98
C GLU A 295 -0.50 4.95 -9.49
N LEU A 296 -0.02 4.23 -8.47
CA LEU A 296 1.35 4.40 -7.95
C LEU A 296 2.43 4.03 -8.98
N VAL A 297 2.25 2.92 -9.69
CA VAL A 297 3.21 2.49 -10.73
C VAL A 297 3.27 3.50 -11.88
N SER A 298 2.12 3.99 -12.35
CA SER A 298 2.02 5.01 -13.40
C SER A 298 2.61 6.34 -12.94
N ALA A 299 2.23 6.83 -11.76
CA ALA A 299 2.75 8.07 -11.20
C ALA A 299 4.28 8.00 -10.99
N ALA A 300 4.81 6.85 -10.57
CA ALA A 300 6.24 6.64 -10.46
C ALA A 300 6.96 6.76 -11.82
N ALA A 301 6.40 6.16 -12.88
CA ALA A 301 6.95 6.29 -14.24
C ALA A 301 6.89 7.73 -14.76
N GLU A 302 5.76 8.42 -14.57
CA GLU A 302 5.56 9.81 -14.98
C GLU A 302 6.53 10.78 -14.28
N ASN A 303 6.90 10.48 -13.03
CA ASN A 303 7.90 11.24 -12.26
C ASN A 303 9.32 10.68 -12.40
N GLN A 304 9.59 9.83 -13.41
CA GLN A 304 10.92 9.26 -13.72
C GLN A 304 11.55 8.41 -12.61
N VAL A 305 10.75 7.91 -11.67
CA VAL A 305 11.13 6.91 -10.65
C VAL A 305 11.08 5.51 -11.29
N TYR A 306 11.88 5.33 -12.34
CA TYR A 306 11.75 4.19 -13.25
C TYR A 306 12.11 2.85 -12.63
N THR A 307 13.13 2.76 -11.76
CA THR A 307 13.48 1.49 -11.09
C THR A 307 12.33 1.02 -10.19
N GLY A 308 11.78 1.92 -9.38
CA GLY A 308 10.63 1.65 -8.52
C GLY A 308 9.41 1.26 -9.34
N SER A 309 9.12 1.98 -10.43
CA SER A 309 8.02 1.64 -11.35
C SER A 309 8.23 0.28 -12.02
N ALA A 310 9.44 -0.04 -12.49
CA ALA A 310 9.76 -1.28 -13.18
C ALA A 310 9.59 -2.52 -12.29
N VAL A 311 10.14 -2.48 -11.08
CA VAL A 311 10.02 -3.56 -10.10
C VAL A 311 8.56 -3.73 -9.67
N SER A 312 7.86 -2.62 -9.43
CA SER A 312 6.46 -2.60 -9.01
C SER A 312 5.51 -3.10 -10.10
N ALA A 313 5.69 -2.67 -11.36
CA ALA A 313 4.92 -3.15 -12.51
C ALA A 313 5.09 -4.67 -12.70
N ARG A 314 6.31 -5.17 -12.48
CA ARG A 314 6.59 -6.60 -12.59
C ARG A 314 5.89 -7.41 -11.50
N PHE A 315 5.97 -6.92 -10.26
CA PHE A 315 5.37 -7.55 -9.10
C PHE A 315 3.85 -7.56 -9.21
N LEU A 316 3.23 -6.44 -9.60
CA LEU A 316 1.79 -6.31 -9.83
C LEU A 316 1.28 -7.30 -10.88
N GLY A 317 1.98 -7.47 -12.00
CA GLY A 317 1.62 -8.45 -13.02
C GLY A 317 1.72 -9.90 -12.52
N TRP A 318 2.74 -10.18 -11.72
CA TRP A 318 2.95 -11.51 -11.12
C TRP A 318 1.87 -11.87 -10.11
N THR A 319 1.57 -10.97 -9.15
CA THR A 319 0.53 -11.24 -8.13
C THR A 319 -0.87 -11.28 -8.75
N ALA A 320 -1.16 -10.45 -9.75
CA ALA A 320 -2.38 -10.53 -10.52
C ALA A 320 -2.52 -11.88 -11.24
N ALA A 321 -1.45 -12.37 -11.85
CA ALA A 321 -1.44 -13.68 -12.52
C ALA A 321 -1.59 -14.84 -11.52
N SER A 322 -0.87 -14.78 -10.38
CA SER A 322 -0.99 -15.73 -9.26
C SER A 322 -2.44 -15.81 -8.75
N SER A 323 -3.07 -14.65 -8.56
CA SER A 323 -4.46 -14.52 -8.15
C SER A 323 -5.42 -15.23 -9.11
N ILE A 324 -5.26 -15.03 -10.43
CA ILE A 324 -6.07 -15.73 -11.43
C ILE A 324 -5.84 -17.25 -11.38
N MET A 325 -4.59 -17.71 -11.25
CA MET A 325 -4.26 -19.13 -11.22
C MET A 325 -4.85 -19.88 -10.01
N LYS A 326 -4.99 -19.19 -8.88
CA LYS A 326 -5.54 -19.75 -7.63
C LYS A 326 -7.07 -19.87 -7.64
N ARG A 327 -7.77 -19.18 -8.54
CA ARG A 327 -9.25 -19.15 -8.57
C ARG A 327 -9.88 -20.42 -9.12
N ASP A 328 -11.12 -20.66 -8.70
CA ASP A 328 -12.04 -21.66 -9.21
C ASP A 328 -13.33 -21.02 -9.76
N ILE A 329 -14.22 -21.83 -10.34
CA ILE A 329 -15.45 -21.40 -11.02
C ILE A 329 -16.47 -20.71 -10.11
N GLU A 330 -16.43 -20.98 -8.80
CA GLU A 330 -17.35 -20.42 -7.80
C GLU A 330 -16.84 -19.09 -7.21
N ASP A 331 -15.58 -18.75 -7.46
CA ASP A 331 -14.96 -17.55 -6.91
C ASP A 331 -15.49 -16.27 -7.56
N GLY A 332 -15.33 -15.16 -6.83
CA GLY A 332 -15.58 -13.82 -7.36
C GLY A 332 -14.76 -13.56 -8.63
N ARG A 333 -15.24 -12.64 -9.47
CA ARG A 333 -14.53 -12.22 -10.69
C ARG A 333 -14.20 -10.74 -10.61
N ASN A 334 -12.99 -10.38 -11.03
CA ASN A 334 -12.52 -9.00 -11.03
C ASN A 334 -12.30 -8.49 -12.45
N GLN A 335 -12.92 -7.37 -12.82
CA GLN A 335 -12.72 -6.78 -14.15
C GLN A 335 -11.39 -6.00 -14.24
N SER A 336 -10.76 -5.65 -13.11
CA SER A 336 -9.53 -4.86 -13.08
C SER A 336 -8.33 -5.58 -13.71
N TYR A 337 -8.36 -6.92 -13.82
CA TYR A 337 -7.37 -7.67 -14.62
C TYR A 337 -7.41 -7.32 -16.10
N THR A 338 -8.61 -7.01 -16.63
CA THR A 338 -8.72 -6.49 -18.00
C THR A 338 -8.07 -5.11 -18.09
N SER A 339 -8.32 -4.21 -17.11
CA SER A 339 -7.71 -2.88 -17.07
C SER A 339 -6.17 -2.92 -17.13
N LEU A 340 -5.56 -3.86 -16.39
CA LEU A 340 -4.11 -4.09 -16.40
C LEU A 340 -3.58 -4.34 -17.83
N LEU A 341 -4.23 -5.25 -18.56
CA LEU A 341 -3.80 -5.68 -19.89
C LEU A 341 -4.12 -4.68 -21.00
N ILE A 342 -5.19 -3.90 -20.87
CA ILE A 342 -5.64 -3.01 -21.96
C ILE A 342 -5.06 -1.60 -21.87
N ARG A 343 -4.86 -1.09 -20.64
CA ARG A 343 -4.55 0.31 -20.41
C ARG A 343 -3.26 0.46 -19.61
N HIS A 344 -3.19 -0.12 -18.42
CA HIS A 344 -2.11 0.19 -17.49
C HIS A 344 -0.73 -0.21 -18.03
N PHE A 345 -0.50 -1.50 -18.30
CA PHE A 345 0.82 -1.96 -18.78
C PHE A 345 1.22 -1.33 -20.12
N PRO A 346 0.35 -1.27 -21.17
CA PRO A 346 0.70 -0.56 -22.40
C PRO A 346 0.99 0.93 -22.19
N SER A 347 0.28 1.62 -21.30
CA SER A 347 0.49 3.05 -21.07
C SER A 347 1.88 3.37 -20.52
N LEU A 348 2.49 2.46 -19.76
CA LEU A 348 3.85 2.65 -19.24
C LEU A 348 4.90 2.69 -20.36
N ILE A 349 4.70 1.93 -21.45
CA ILE A 349 5.57 2.02 -22.64
C ILE A 349 5.36 3.37 -23.31
N SER A 350 4.12 3.83 -23.44
CA SER A 350 3.82 5.14 -24.00
C SER A 350 4.41 6.28 -23.18
N THR A 351 4.36 6.22 -21.84
CA THR A 351 5.01 7.19 -20.94
C THR A 351 6.51 7.28 -21.21
N VAL A 352 7.17 6.14 -21.43
CA VAL A 352 8.59 6.11 -21.79
C VAL A 352 8.81 6.70 -23.19
N ALA A 353 7.97 6.34 -24.16
CA ALA A 353 8.07 6.84 -25.54
C ALA A 353 7.91 8.36 -25.63
N GLU A 354 7.14 8.95 -24.72
CA GLU A 354 6.94 10.41 -24.60
C GLU A 354 8.06 11.10 -23.81
N SER A 355 8.97 10.35 -23.18
CA SER A 355 10.10 10.89 -22.44
C SER A 355 11.32 11.16 -23.32
N ASP A 356 12.20 12.08 -22.90
CA ASP A 356 13.47 12.38 -23.59
C ASP A 356 14.59 11.34 -23.31
N MET A 357 14.25 10.21 -22.70
CA MET A 357 15.23 9.19 -22.31
C MET A 357 15.67 8.35 -23.52
N GLU A 358 16.98 8.21 -23.71
CA GLU A 358 17.52 7.31 -24.71
C GLU A 358 17.35 5.85 -24.25
N VAL A 359 16.77 5.01 -25.11
CA VAL A 359 16.53 3.59 -24.84
C VAL A 359 17.26 2.78 -25.90
N ASN A 360 18.11 1.85 -25.48
CA ASN A 360 18.79 0.96 -26.42
C ASN A 360 17.87 -0.20 -26.76
N ASP A 361 17.86 -0.59 -28.03
CA ASP A 361 17.23 -1.84 -28.42
C ASP A 361 18.15 -3.00 -28.03
N LEU A 362 17.74 -3.72 -26.99
CA LEU A 362 18.47 -4.88 -26.49
C LEU A 362 18.23 -6.09 -27.41
N THR A 363 19.10 -7.07 -27.35
CA THR A 363 18.83 -8.36 -28.02
C THR A 363 17.63 -9.05 -27.39
N TYR A 364 16.94 -9.91 -28.16
CA TYR A 364 15.85 -10.77 -27.68
C TYR A 364 16.14 -11.45 -26.30
N HIS A 365 17.34 -12.01 -26.11
CA HIS A 365 17.70 -12.70 -24.87
C HIS A 365 17.89 -11.76 -23.67
N GLN A 366 18.33 -10.52 -23.92
CA GLN A 366 18.44 -9.48 -22.91
C GLN A 366 17.05 -8.95 -22.54
N TRP A 367 16.18 -8.68 -23.52
CA TRP A 367 14.79 -8.27 -23.26
C TRP A 367 14.02 -9.27 -22.39
N LEU A 368 14.20 -10.57 -22.64
CA LEU A 368 13.61 -11.60 -21.80
C LEU A 368 14.08 -11.58 -20.34
N ARG A 369 15.20 -10.94 -20.01
CA ARG A 369 15.77 -10.87 -18.66
C ARG A 369 15.84 -9.46 -18.08
N ALA A 370 15.46 -8.45 -18.87
CA ALA A 370 15.59 -7.04 -18.50
C ALA A 370 14.88 -6.66 -17.20
N GLN A 371 13.92 -7.45 -16.72
CA GLN A 371 13.25 -7.22 -15.42
C GLN A 371 14.16 -7.38 -14.19
N ASN A 372 15.31 -8.07 -14.31
CA ASN A 372 16.26 -8.27 -13.22
C ASN A 372 17.47 -7.34 -13.39
N SER A 373 17.62 -6.36 -12.50
CA SER A 373 18.71 -5.39 -12.50
C SER A 373 20.08 -5.96 -12.09
N GLU A 374 20.13 -7.14 -11.47
CA GLU A 374 21.37 -7.80 -11.03
C GLU A 374 22.02 -8.68 -12.13
N HIS A 375 21.60 -8.52 -13.39
CA HIS A 375 22.13 -9.30 -14.50
C HIS A 375 23.61 -8.94 -14.81
N VAL A 376 24.31 -9.88 -15.48
CA VAL A 376 25.73 -9.74 -15.85
C VAL A 376 25.98 -8.54 -16.78
N GLU A 377 24.96 -8.13 -17.54
CA GLU A 377 24.98 -6.95 -18.37
C GLU A 377 23.98 -5.92 -17.81
N PRO A 378 24.43 -4.68 -17.53
CA PRO A 378 23.59 -3.66 -16.92
C PRO A 378 22.52 -3.20 -17.91
N VAL A 379 21.25 -3.26 -17.49
CA VAL A 379 20.11 -2.63 -18.17
C VAL A 379 19.79 -1.29 -17.51
N THR A 380 19.34 -0.32 -18.29
CA THR A 380 18.89 0.96 -17.75
C THR A 380 17.55 0.80 -17.01
N PRO A 381 17.19 1.69 -16.06
CA PRO A 381 15.89 1.63 -15.39
C PRO A 381 14.68 1.67 -16.36
N VAL A 382 14.84 2.36 -17.49
CA VAL A 382 13.81 2.48 -18.52
C VAL A 382 13.66 1.17 -19.31
N GLU A 383 14.79 0.55 -19.69
CA GLU A 383 14.80 -0.78 -20.31
C GLU A 383 14.22 -1.84 -19.35
N GLN A 384 14.54 -1.74 -18.06
CA GLN A 384 13.95 -2.59 -17.02
C GLN A 384 12.43 -2.45 -16.98
N LEU A 385 11.89 -1.22 -17.05
CA LEU A 385 10.45 -0.98 -17.07
C LEU A 385 9.78 -1.64 -18.28
N ILE A 386 10.33 -1.47 -19.49
CA ILE A 386 9.80 -2.09 -20.72
C ILE A 386 9.81 -3.63 -20.60
N GLY A 387 10.92 -4.21 -20.12
CA GLY A 387 11.04 -5.64 -19.90
C GLY A 387 10.07 -6.17 -18.84
N SER A 388 9.87 -5.42 -17.76
CA SER A 388 8.89 -5.72 -16.71
C SER A 388 7.46 -5.67 -17.24
N VAL A 389 7.11 -4.67 -18.04
CA VAL A 389 5.80 -4.53 -18.69
C VAL A 389 5.50 -5.74 -19.57
N TYR A 390 6.42 -6.13 -20.45
CA TYR A 390 6.24 -7.31 -21.29
C TYR A 390 6.11 -8.58 -20.46
N GLY A 391 6.93 -8.72 -19.41
CA GLY A 391 6.85 -9.84 -18.49
C GLY A 391 5.49 -9.97 -17.82
N SER A 392 4.94 -8.85 -17.33
CA SER A 392 3.63 -8.77 -16.70
C SER A 392 2.49 -9.02 -17.69
N MET A 393 2.55 -8.44 -18.88
CA MET A 393 1.57 -8.67 -19.96
C MET A 393 1.51 -10.15 -20.34
N ALA A 394 2.66 -10.77 -20.60
CA ALA A 394 2.73 -12.17 -20.99
C ALA A 394 2.23 -13.11 -19.88
N GLU A 395 2.68 -12.90 -18.64
CA GLU A 395 2.32 -13.77 -17.52
C GLU A 395 0.83 -13.66 -17.14
N LEU A 396 0.29 -12.45 -17.06
CA LEU A 396 -1.13 -12.24 -16.77
C LEU A 396 -2.03 -12.76 -17.90
N THR A 397 -1.62 -12.58 -19.16
CA THR A 397 -2.32 -13.17 -20.32
C THR A 397 -2.31 -14.70 -20.23
N SER A 398 -1.15 -15.32 -19.93
CA SER A 398 -1.05 -16.78 -19.75
C SER A 398 -1.99 -17.28 -18.63
N ALA A 399 -2.04 -16.59 -17.49
CA ALA A 399 -2.92 -16.96 -16.39
C ALA A 399 -4.40 -16.91 -16.80
N ALA A 400 -4.81 -15.86 -17.52
CA ALA A 400 -6.18 -15.72 -17.99
C ALA A 400 -6.58 -16.84 -18.96
N ILE A 401 -5.72 -17.24 -19.90
CA ILE A 401 -5.98 -18.36 -20.81
C ILE A 401 -6.11 -19.67 -20.03
N ARG A 402 -5.19 -19.93 -19.10
CA ARG A 402 -5.20 -21.16 -18.28
C ARG A 402 -6.42 -21.24 -17.39
N TYR A 403 -6.86 -20.12 -16.82
CA TYR A 403 -8.10 -20.05 -16.06
C TYR A 403 -9.31 -20.40 -16.92
N GLU A 404 -9.41 -19.84 -18.13
CA GLU A 404 -10.51 -20.12 -19.04
C GLU A 404 -10.49 -21.58 -19.53
N LEU A 405 -9.30 -22.15 -19.81
CA LEU A 405 -9.16 -23.57 -20.13
C LEU A 405 -9.57 -24.48 -18.96
N LYS A 406 -9.28 -24.07 -17.72
CA LYS A 406 -9.65 -24.82 -16.50
C LYS A 406 -11.15 -24.77 -16.22
N THR A 407 -11.76 -23.59 -16.36
CA THR A 407 -13.11 -23.31 -15.84
C THR A 407 -14.19 -23.18 -16.91
N GLY A 408 -13.80 -23.01 -18.18
CA GLY A 408 -14.70 -22.65 -19.28
C GLY A 408 -15.27 -21.24 -19.18
N GLN A 409 -14.75 -20.38 -18.29
CA GLN A 409 -15.25 -19.02 -18.08
C GLN A 409 -14.20 -17.96 -18.38
N GLN A 410 -14.64 -16.86 -18.98
CA GLN A 410 -13.82 -15.68 -19.20
C GLN A 410 -13.62 -14.88 -17.91
N ILE A 411 -12.36 -14.59 -17.59
CA ILE A 411 -11.96 -13.66 -16.52
C ILE A 411 -11.50 -12.30 -17.05
N VAL A 412 -11.13 -12.24 -18.33
CA VAL A 412 -10.78 -11.00 -19.05
C VAL A 412 -11.61 -10.85 -20.33
N ARG A 413 -11.73 -9.62 -20.84
CA ARG A 413 -12.38 -9.35 -22.12
C ARG A 413 -11.37 -9.41 -23.27
N TRP A 414 -11.33 -10.53 -23.99
CA TRP A 414 -10.32 -10.81 -25.01
C TRP A 414 -10.27 -9.82 -26.17
N GLU A 415 -11.43 -9.35 -26.65
CA GLU A 415 -11.52 -8.29 -27.65
C GLU A 415 -10.75 -7.04 -27.21
N SER A 416 -10.84 -6.70 -25.93
CA SER A 416 -10.14 -5.55 -25.36
C SER A 416 -8.66 -5.86 -25.11
N VAL A 417 -8.32 -7.06 -24.62
CA VAL A 417 -6.90 -7.48 -24.40
C VAL A 417 -6.09 -7.40 -25.70
N ALA A 418 -6.67 -7.78 -26.85
CA ALA A 418 -6.02 -7.66 -28.15
C ALA A 418 -5.62 -6.20 -28.49
N SER A 419 -6.42 -5.23 -28.07
CA SER A 419 -6.11 -3.81 -28.24
C SER A 419 -4.93 -3.34 -27.39
N GLY A 420 -4.78 -3.87 -26.17
CA GLY A 420 -3.64 -3.58 -25.28
C GLY A 420 -2.31 -4.06 -25.86
N TRP A 421 -2.27 -5.31 -26.34
CA TRP A 421 -1.12 -5.85 -27.08
C TRP A 421 -0.82 -5.00 -28.33
N SER A 422 -1.84 -4.59 -29.09
CA SER A 422 -1.63 -3.75 -30.27
C SER A 422 -1.04 -2.38 -29.92
N SER A 423 -1.53 -1.74 -28.84
CA SER A 423 -1.05 -0.43 -28.39
C SER A 423 0.40 -0.47 -27.93
N GLY A 424 0.81 -1.51 -27.18
CA GLY A 424 2.21 -1.66 -26.77
C GLY A 424 3.15 -1.80 -27.97
N LEU A 425 2.73 -2.58 -28.98
CA LEU A 425 3.49 -2.76 -30.21
C LEU A 425 3.68 -1.47 -31.01
N ASP A 426 2.63 -0.64 -31.08
CA ASP A 426 2.70 0.67 -31.73
C ASP A 426 3.75 1.56 -31.07
N SER A 427 3.75 1.63 -29.74
CA SER A 427 4.71 2.45 -28.97
C SER A 427 6.15 1.95 -29.18
N LEU A 428 6.37 0.64 -29.11
CA LEU A 428 7.69 0.04 -29.35
C LEU A 428 8.23 0.32 -30.77
N THR A 429 7.35 0.27 -31.77
CA THR A 429 7.70 0.57 -33.16
C THR A 429 8.05 2.05 -33.34
N GLN A 430 7.32 2.97 -32.68
CA GLN A 430 7.62 4.41 -32.71
C GLN A 430 8.96 4.75 -32.05
N MET A 431 9.34 3.99 -31.03
CA MET A 431 10.64 4.11 -30.35
C MET A 431 11.79 3.47 -31.14
N ASN A 432 11.52 2.79 -32.26
CA ASN A 432 12.50 2.00 -33.03
C ASN A 432 13.19 0.90 -32.20
N LEU A 433 12.45 0.27 -31.27
CA LEU A 433 12.92 -0.90 -30.52
C LEU A 433 12.54 -2.17 -31.29
N ASP A 434 13.22 -2.42 -32.40
CA ASP A 434 12.87 -3.46 -33.36
C ASP A 434 12.89 -4.87 -32.75
N GLU A 435 13.94 -5.26 -32.00
CA GLU A 435 14.02 -6.56 -31.33
C GLU A 435 12.89 -6.74 -30.30
N MET A 436 12.57 -5.68 -29.54
CA MET A 436 11.45 -5.72 -28.60
C MET A 436 10.09 -5.81 -29.32
N ALA A 437 9.91 -5.04 -30.39
CA ALA A 437 8.70 -5.05 -31.22
C ALA A 437 8.49 -6.42 -31.88
N GLN A 438 9.56 -7.06 -32.36
CA GLN A 438 9.52 -8.41 -32.93
C GLN A 438 9.17 -9.46 -31.86
N LEU A 439 9.73 -9.37 -30.65
CA LEU A 439 9.36 -10.24 -29.52
C LEU A 439 7.87 -10.10 -29.16
N TRP A 440 7.40 -8.86 -29.07
CA TRP A 440 6.02 -8.52 -28.75
C TRP A 440 5.05 -9.02 -29.84
N PHE A 441 5.37 -8.77 -31.11
CA PHE A 441 4.59 -9.22 -32.25
C PHE A 441 4.58 -10.74 -32.38
N GLY A 442 5.73 -11.40 -32.22
CA GLY A 442 5.85 -12.86 -32.23
C GLY A 442 4.98 -13.50 -31.14
N THR A 443 4.96 -12.92 -29.94
CA THR A 443 4.08 -13.37 -28.84
C THR A 443 2.61 -13.21 -29.21
N THR A 444 2.26 -12.09 -29.86
CA THR A 444 0.90 -11.85 -30.34
C THR A 444 0.46 -12.89 -31.37
N LEU A 445 1.34 -13.26 -32.32
CA LEU A 445 1.07 -14.36 -33.26
C LEU A 445 0.84 -15.70 -32.55
N TYR A 446 1.59 -15.97 -31.49
CA TYR A 446 1.40 -17.18 -30.68
C TYR A 446 0.05 -17.18 -29.94
N LEU A 447 -0.38 -16.04 -29.40
CA LEU A 447 -1.70 -15.89 -28.77
C LEU A 447 -2.85 -16.11 -29.78
N GLU A 448 -2.71 -15.62 -31.01
CA GLU A 448 -3.71 -15.86 -32.06
C GLU A 448 -3.74 -17.31 -32.55
N TYR A 449 -2.58 -17.98 -32.55
CA TYR A 449 -2.52 -19.42 -32.76
C TYR A 449 -3.30 -20.17 -31.67
N ILE A 450 -3.09 -19.83 -30.40
CA ILE A 450 -3.82 -20.42 -29.28
C ILE A 450 -5.33 -20.19 -29.44
N ALA A 451 -5.76 -18.97 -29.74
CA ALA A 451 -7.18 -18.65 -29.92
C ALA A 451 -7.85 -19.39 -31.09
N ARG A 452 -7.09 -19.77 -32.13
CA ARG A 452 -7.62 -20.48 -33.31
C ARG A 452 -7.60 -21.99 -33.21
N GLU A 453 -6.60 -22.55 -32.55
CA GLU A 453 -6.40 -24.01 -32.44
C GLU A 453 -6.95 -24.57 -31.11
N SER A 454 -7.42 -23.72 -30.19
CA SER A 454 -8.19 -24.14 -29.02
C SER A 454 -9.66 -24.45 -29.37
N SER A 455 -10.40 -25.07 -28.44
CA SER A 455 -11.84 -25.29 -28.59
C SER A 455 -12.60 -23.97 -28.81
N SER A 456 -13.76 -24.03 -29.50
CA SER A 456 -14.48 -22.88 -30.09
C SER A 456 -14.80 -21.68 -29.20
N ASP A 457 -14.64 -21.79 -27.89
CA ASP A 457 -15.08 -20.79 -26.92
C ASP A 457 -13.92 -20.12 -26.15
N ILE A 458 -12.69 -20.67 -26.23
CA ILE A 458 -11.51 -20.13 -25.53
C ILE A 458 -10.99 -18.89 -26.25
N MET A 459 -10.64 -17.85 -25.50
CA MET A 459 -10.17 -16.58 -26.08
C MET A 459 -11.16 -15.97 -27.09
N SER A 460 -12.46 -16.25 -26.95
CA SER A 460 -13.47 -15.78 -27.90
C SER A 460 -13.40 -14.26 -28.10
N GLY A 461 -13.20 -13.83 -29.35
CA GLY A 461 -13.06 -12.43 -29.74
C GLY A 461 -11.63 -11.89 -29.74
N PHE A 462 -10.62 -12.70 -29.40
CA PHE A 462 -9.22 -12.30 -29.55
C PHE A 462 -8.83 -12.20 -31.03
N ASP A 463 -8.70 -10.97 -31.54
CA ASP A 463 -8.16 -10.68 -32.86
C ASP A 463 -7.22 -9.48 -32.78
N SER A 464 -5.91 -9.72 -32.93
CA SER A 464 -4.96 -8.63 -32.84
C SER A 464 -4.89 -7.89 -34.18
N TYR A 465 -5.37 -6.64 -34.19
CA TYR A 465 -5.18 -5.76 -35.35
C TYR A 465 -3.70 -5.42 -35.59
N GLY A 466 -2.79 -5.77 -34.67
CA GLY A 466 -1.34 -5.59 -34.79
C GLY A 466 -0.78 -6.14 -36.11
N ARG A 467 -1.34 -7.23 -36.63
CA ARG A 467 -1.01 -7.78 -37.96
C ARG A 467 -1.09 -6.78 -39.11
N HIS A 468 -1.94 -5.76 -39.00
CA HIS A 468 -2.16 -4.75 -40.03
C HIS A 468 -1.40 -3.44 -39.78
N ARG A 469 -0.73 -3.31 -38.64
CA ARG A 469 -0.08 -2.07 -38.20
C ARG A 469 1.45 -2.15 -38.15
N VAL A 470 1.99 -3.37 -38.06
CA VAL A 470 3.44 -3.61 -38.14
C VAL A 470 3.94 -3.36 -39.57
N THR A 471 5.11 -2.76 -39.70
CA THR A 471 5.76 -2.58 -41.00
C THR A 471 6.05 -3.94 -41.64
N ARG A 472 6.11 -3.97 -42.97
CA ARG A 472 6.42 -5.22 -43.70
C ARG A 472 7.73 -5.85 -43.22
N ASP A 473 8.73 -5.02 -42.97
CA ASP A 473 10.07 -5.46 -42.59
C ASP A 473 10.07 -6.11 -41.21
N ILE A 474 9.49 -5.46 -40.18
CA ILE A 474 9.42 -6.03 -38.82
C ILE A 474 8.71 -7.37 -38.83
N GLY A 475 7.59 -7.49 -39.54
CA GLY A 475 6.85 -8.74 -39.53
C GLY A 475 7.50 -9.85 -40.36
N GLU A 476 8.08 -9.57 -41.54
CA GLU A 476 8.80 -10.59 -42.33
C GLU A 476 9.98 -11.12 -41.51
N GLU A 477 10.74 -10.21 -40.89
CA GLU A 477 11.87 -10.57 -40.05
C GLU A 477 11.45 -11.33 -38.78
N THR A 478 10.34 -10.96 -38.15
CA THR A 478 9.80 -11.70 -36.99
C THR A 478 9.51 -13.15 -37.36
N VAL A 479 8.83 -13.39 -38.49
CA VAL A 479 8.49 -14.74 -38.94
C VAL A 479 9.76 -15.53 -39.28
N GLU A 480 10.73 -14.92 -39.96
CA GLU A 480 12.01 -15.54 -40.25
C GLU A 480 12.77 -15.92 -38.96
N LYS A 481 12.85 -15.00 -37.99
CA LYS A 481 13.48 -15.25 -36.68
C LYS A 481 12.81 -16.39 -35.92
N ILE A 482 11.48 -16.50 -35.99
CA ILE A 482 10.73 -17.62 -35.39
C ILE A 482 11.07 -18.94 -36.11
N GLN A 483 11.08 -18.94 -37.44
CA GLN A 483 11.37 -20.13 -38.25
C GLN A 483 12.80 -20.66 -38.04
N ASP A 484 13.76 -19.76 -37.89
CA ASP A 484 15.16 -20.09 -37.64
C ASP A 484 15.47 -20.38 -36.16
N GLY A 485 14.47 -20.25 -35.27
CA GLY A 485 14.63 -20.45 -33.82
C GLY A 485 15.42 -19.36 -33.10
N ARG A 486 15.65 -18.21 -33.76
CA ARG A 486 16.30 -17.02 -33.16
C ARG A 486 15.36 -16.27 -32.22
N LEU A 487 14.05 -16.44 -32.37
CA LEU A 487 13.01 -15.86 -31.52
C LEU A 487 12.05 -16.98 -31.10
N ASP A 488 11.87 -17.16 -29.78
CA ASP A 488 10.90 -18.11 -29.22
C ASP A 488 9.74 -17.32 -28.57
N PRO A 489 8.58 -17.18 -29.24
CA PRO A 489 7.45 -16.43 -28.72
C PRO A 489 6.71 -17.17 -27.59
N THR A 490 7.03 -18.45 -27.37
CA THR A 490 6.48 -19.23 -26.26
C THR A 490 7.23 -18.96 -24.95
N ALA A 491 8.39 -18.30 -25.03
CA ALA A 491 9.36 -18.21 -23.96
C ALA A 491 8.83 -17.65 -22.64
N ARG A 492 7.74 -16.87 -22.64
CA ARG A 492 7.05 -16.41 -21.42
C ARG A 492 5.65 -16.97 -21.22
N ILE A 493 4.86 -17.08 -22.28
CA ILE A 493 3.47 -17.57 -22.20
C ILE A 493 3.40 -19.00 -21.65
N ASP A 494 4.38 -19.85 -21.99
CA ASP A 494 4.34 -21.26 -21.59
C ASP A 494 4.81 -21.50 -20.15
N PHE A 495 5.41 -20.52 -19.48
CA PHE A 495 5.68 -20.66 -18.05
C PHE A 495 4.37 -20.65 -17.26
N ILE A 496 4.26 -21.55 -16.28
CA ILE A 496 3.12 -21.53 -15.34
C ILE A 496 3.24 -20.27 -14.47
N PRO A 497 2.24 -19.37 -14.49
CA PRO A 497 2.26 -18.15 -13.69
C PRO A 497 2.17 -18.41 -12.19
N GLY A 498 2.61 -17.44 -11.38
CA GLY A 498 2.41 -17.47 -9.93
C GLY A 498 3.33 -18.45 -9.17
N GLY A 499 4.44 -18.84 -9.79
CA GLY A 499 5.47 -19.69 -9.19
C GLY A 499 6.46 -18.89 -8.33
N VAL A 500 7.74 -18.90 -8.71
CA VAL A 500 8.81 -18.19 -8.01
C VAL A 500 8.75 -16.69 -8.31
N ASP A 501 9.14 -15.83 -7.35
CA ASP A 501 9.26 -14.38 -7.56
C ASP A 501 10.11 -14.10 -8.82
N PRO A 502 9.49 -13.57 -9.89
CA PRO A 502 10.14 -13.45 -11.19
C PRO A 502 11.13 -12.28 -11.26
N ILE A 503 11.12 -11.38 -10.28
CA ILE A 503 12.08 -10.28 -10.17
C ILE A 503 13.43 -10.86 -9.76
N LYS A 504 13.44 -11.73 -8.75
CA LYS A 504 14.66 -12.43 -8.29
C LYS A 504 15.09 -13.54 -9.24
N HIS A 505 14.13 -14.28 -9.78
CA HIS A 505 14.40 -15.47 -10.59
C HIS A 505 13.64 -15.46 -11.93
N PRO A 506 14.06 -14.59 -12.88
CA PRO A 506 13.41 -14.50 -14.19
C PRO A 506 13.54 -15.80 -14.98
N LEU A 507 12.48 -16.17 -15.70
CA LEU A 507 12.43 -17.38 -16.56
C LEU A 507 12.73 -18.68 -15.79
N THR A 508 12.42 -18.71 -14.50
CA THR A 508 12.47 -19.93 -13.69
C THR A 508 11.07 -20.47 -13.46
N GLY A 509 10.94 -21.79 -13.39
CA GLY A 509 9.66 -22.48 -13.22
C GLY A 509 9.42 -23.57 -14.26
N HIS A 510 8.23 -24.13 -14.23
CA HIS A 510 7.82 -25.19 -15.15
C HIS A 510 7.21 -24.59 -16.42
N LYS A 511 7.78 -24.94 -17.58
CA LYS A 511 7.16 -24.67 -18.88
C LYS A 511 6.14 -25.75 -19.18
N THR A 512 4.92 -25.36 -19.51
CA THR A 512 3.83 -26.23 -19.94
C THR A 512 3.10 -25.52 -21.07
N PRO A 513 3.21 -25.98 -22.32
CA PRO A 513 2.50 -25.39 -23.45
C PRO A 513 1.01 -25.23 -23.16
N ILE A 514 0.42 -24.13 -23.62
CA ILE A 514 -1.01 -23.87 -23.41
C ILE A 514 -1.86 -24.95 -24.08
N LEU A 515 -1.51 -25.31 -25.32
CA LEU A 515 -2.11 -26.41 -26.06
C LEU A 515 -1.24 -27.66 -25.91
N GLN A 516 -1.78 -28.72 -25.32
CA GLN A 516 -1.03 -29.97 -25.07
C GLN A 516 -0.93 -30.84 -26.33
N ASP A 517 -2.02 -31.01 -27.07
CA ASP A 517 -2.10 -31.84 -28.27
C ASP A 517 -2.85 -31.09 -29.40
N PRO A 518 -2.27 -30.03 -29.97
CA PRO A 518 -2.92 -29.28 -31.04
C PRO A 518 -2.91 -30.08 -32.36
N ASP A 519 -3.96 -29.93 -33.17
CA ASP A 519 -4.06 -30.55 -34.51
C ASP A 519 -2.92 -30.12 -35.44
N ARG A 520 -2.36 -28.93 -35.17
CA ARG A 520 -1.26 -28.33 -35.89
C ARG A 520 -0.34 -27.62 -34.91
N THR A 521 0.97 -27.81 -35.04
CA THR A 521 1.95 -27.11 -34.20
C THR A 521 2.04 -25.62 -34.56
N PHE A 522 2.53 -24.77 -33.64
CA PHE A 522 2.72 -23.34 -33.91
C PHE A 522 3.60 -23.08 -35.14
N THR A 523 4.69 -23.85 -35.30
CA THR A 523 5.58 -23.76 -36.47
C THR A 523 4.88 -24.13 -37.77
N GLU A 524 4.01 -25.16 -37.77
CA GLU A 524 3.21 -25.48 -38.95
C GLU A 524 2.16 -24.40 -39.24
N TRP A 525 1.55 -23.85 -38.20
CA TRP A 525 0.56 -22.78 -38.32
C TRP A 525 1.15 -21.52 -38.92
N ILE A 526 2.31 -21.05 -38.44
CA ILE A 526 2.94 -19.83 -38.94
C ILE A 526 3.35 -19.98 -40.41
N ASN A 527 3.83 -21.15 -40.82
CA ASN A 527 4.17 -21.47 -42.22
C ASN A 527 2.97 -21.45 -43.16
N THR A 528 1.76 -21.58 -42.61
CA THR A 528 0.51 -21.61 -43.38
C THR A 528 -0.27 -20.31 -43.33
N GLN A 529 0.32 -19.23 -42.80
CA GLN A 529 -0.28 -17.89 -42.87
C GLN A 529 0.24 -17.17 -44.14
N PRO A 530 -0.39 -17.35 -45.33
CA PRO A 530 0.08 -16.73 -46.57
C PRO A 530 -0.06 -15.21 -46.58
N PHE A 531 -0.89 -14.63 -45.71
CA PHE A 531 -1.26 -13.22 -45.71
C PHE A 531 -0.32 -12.34 -44.91
N ILE A 532 0.60 -12.90 -44.09
CA ILE A 532 1.43 -12.06 -43.24
C ILE A 532 2.28 -11.15 -44.15
N PHE A 533 2.88 -11.62 -45.26
CA PHE A 533 3.55 -10.73 -46.25
C PHE A 533 3.65 -11.20 -47.72
N ARG A 534 2.73 -11.99 -48.29
CA ARG A 534 2.85 -12.34 -49.73
C ARG A 534 2.55 -11.18 -50.68
N GLY A 535 3.58 -10.38 -50.93
CA GLY A 535 3.83 -9.66 -52.18
C GLY A 535 5.08 -10.22 -52.87
N ARG A 536 4.89 -11.25 -53.70
CA ARG A 536 5.80 -11.82 -54.74
C ARG A 536 7.25 -12.16 -54.35
N ARG A 537 7.51 -13.45 -54.13
CA ARG A 537 8.76 -14.12 -54.60
C ARG A 537 8.49 -15.60 -54.91
N PHE A 538 7.71 -15.87 -55.95
CA PHE A 538 7.78 -17.14 -56.68
C PHE A 538 7.36 -16.88 -58.13
N GLY A 539 8.28 -17.10 -59.06
CA GLY A 539 8.03 -17.04 -60.51
C GLY A 539 8.98 -16.12 -61.27
N ARG A 540 10.21 -16.57 -61.50
CA ARG A 540 10.98 -16.18 -62.69
C ARG A 540 10.28 -16.82 -63.90
N VAL A 541 9.23 -16.17 -64.43
CA VAL A 541 8.67 -16.45 -65.75
C VAL A 541 8.18 -15.11 -66.32
N GLY A 542 8.84 -14.65 -67.39
CA GLY A 542 8.45 -13.48 -68.16
C GLY A 542 9.25 -12.22 -67.81
N GLU A 543 10.52 -12.16 -68.20
CA GLU A 543 11.06 -10.88 -68.64
C GLU A 543 10.32 -10.48 -69.93
N PRO A 544 9.86 -9.22 -70.07
CA PRO A 544 9.43 -8.73 -71.37
C PRO A 544 10.66 -8.65 -72.28
N PRO A 545 10.55 -9.04 -73.57
CA PRO A 545 11.68 -8.98 -74.48
C PRO A 545 12.15 -7.53 -74.60
N THR A 546 13.45 -7.31 -74.44
CA THR A 546 14.11 -6.04 -74.72
C THR A 546 14.25 -5.86 -76.24
N ASP A 547 14.16 -4.61 -76.70
CA ASP A 547 14.17 -4.19 -78.12
C ASP A 547 15.44 -4.55 -78.93
N GLU A 548 16.35 -5.38 -78.40
CA GLU A 548 17.51 -5.91 -79.12
C GLU A 548 17.22 -7.22 -79.91
N ASP A 549 16.04 -7.82 -79.74
CA ASP A 549 15.64 -9.06 -80.46
C ASP A 549 14.88 -8.82 -81.79
N LEU A 550 14.74 -7.57 -82.24
CA LEU A 550 13.97 -7.21 -83.46
C LEU A 550 14.81 -6.81 -84.68
N ASP A 551 16.13 -6.99 -84.66
CA ASP A 551 16.99 -6.68 -85.81
C ASP A 551 17.79 -7.91 -86.25
N GLY A 552 17.09 -8.84 -86.92
CA GLY A 552 17.63 -10.17 -87.20
C GLY A 552 16.91 -10.94 -88.30
N GLY A 553 16.64 -10.31 -89.45
CA GLY A 553 16.63 -11.04 -90.72
C GLY A 553 15.33 -11.01 -91.53
N VAL A 554 15.34 -10.23 -92.61
CA VAL A 554 14.73 -10.63 -93.89
C VAL A 554 15.68 -10.22 -95.02
N ASN A 555 16.47 -11.19 -95.48
CA ASN A 555 16.99 -11.22 -96.85
C ASN A 555 16.03 -12.11 -97.65
N GLN A 556 15.12 -11.50 -98.42
CA GLN A 556 14.71 -11.85 -99.78
C GLN A 556 13.63 -10.90 -100.28
#